data_AF-A0A4Z0LD23-F1
#
_entry.id   AF-A0A4Z0LD23-F1
#
_cell.length_a   1.000
_cell.length_b   1.000
_cell.length_c   1.000
_cell.angle_alpha   90.00
_cell.angle_beta   90.00
_cell.angle_gamma   90.00
#
_symmetry.space_group_name_H-M   'P 1'
#
loop_
_entity.id
_entity.type
_entity.pdbx_description
1 polymer ?
#
loop_
_entity_poly.entity_id
_entity_poly.type
_entity_poly.pdbx_seq_one_letter_code
_entity_poly.pdbx_strand_id
1 'polypeptide(L)'
;MKKIIIALFCILFLSCKGNDEERILIYKQLIEYRDELKMNSKEMDYLIHTQAQKDKYYKRLIGNQREILVEYEKAFEKLKFKERNAIIKLRDSFNTEREHPLFLHFDTSDYKNVSDTVFNRLMEIDFYKSKRRFQDMYLLKRRDPI
;
A
#
# COMPACT_ATOMS: atom_id res chain seq x y z
N MET A 1 -17.97 -32.67 14.43
CA MET A 1 -17.65 -32.12 13.09
C MET A 1 -16.59 -31.01 13.12
N LYS A 2 -15.47 -31.19 13.86
CA LYS A 2 -14.34 -30.23 13.88
C LYS A 2 -13.00 -30.87 13.48
N LYS A 3 -12.92 -32.20 13.42
CA LYS A 3 -11.70 -32.96 13.09
C LYS A 3 -11.48 -33.17 11.59
N ILE A 4 -12.54 -33.06 10.77
CA ILE A 4 -12.48 -33.27 9.31
C ILE A 4 -11.83 -32.05 8.61
N ILE A 5 -12.01 -30.83 9.15
CA ILE A 5 -11.48 -29.60 8.55
C ILE A 5 -9.94 -29.57 8.62
N ILE A 6 -9.34 -30.09 9.70
CA ILE A 6 -7.89 -30.16 9.86
C ILE A 6 -7.29 -31.19 8.89
N ALA A 7 -7.98 -32.31 8.63
CA ALA A 7 -7.55 -33.30 7.64
C ALA A 7 -7.57 -32.76 6.21
N LEU A 8 -8.53 -31.89 5.87
CA LEU A 8 -8.59 -31.22 4.56
C LEU A 8 -7.42 -30.25 4.32
N PHE A 9 -7.01 -29.51 5.34
CA PHE A 9 -5.81 -28.67 5.24
C PHE A 9 -4.53 -29.51 5.05
N CYS A 10 -4.41 -30.67 5.69
CA CYS A 10 -3.24 -31.54 5.52
C CYS A 10 -3.18 -32.22 4.13
N ILE A 11 -4.33 -32.47 3.49
CA ILE A 11 -4.38 -33.08 2.14
C ILE A 11 -3.94 -32.09 1.05
N LEU A 12 -4.16 -30.78 1.24
CA LEU A 12 -3.74 -29.74 0.28
C LEU A 12 -2.20 -29.62 0.20
N PHE A 13 -1.48 -29.83 1.30
CA PHE A 13 -0.01 -29.76 1.32
C PHE A 13 0.70 -31.01 0.76
N LEU A 14 -0.01 -32.10 0.49
CA LEU A 14 0.56 -33.36 -0.03
C LEU A 14 0.53 -33.48 -1.57
N SER A 15 -0.12 -32.55 -2.28
CA SER A 15 -0.14 -32.56 -3.75
C SER A 15 0.93 -31.63 -4.33
N CYS A 16 2.09 -32.20 -4.71
CA CYS A 16 3.14 -31.46 -5.42
C CYS A 16 2.72 -30.85 -6.77
N LYS A 17 1.51 -31.17 -7.30
CA LYS A 17 0.96 -30.55 -8.52
C LYS A 17 -0.09 -29.45 -8.26
N GLY A 18 -0.69 -29.38 -7.06
CA GLY A 18 -1.64 -28.32 -6.70
C GLY A 18 -0.98 -26.98 -6.35
N ASN A 19 0.30 -27.03 -6.00
CA ASN A 19 1.06 -25.87 -5.52
C ASN A 19 1.19 -24.75 -6.57
N ASP A 20 1.28 -25.08 -7.87
CA ASP A 20 1.46 -24.08 -8.92
C ASP A 20 0.17 -23.34 -9.27
N GLU A 21 -0.96 -24.03 -9.35
CA GLU A 21 -2.27 -23.40 -9.61
C GLU A 21 -2.70 -22.50 -8.44
N GLU A 22 -2.49 -22.95 -7.20
CA GLU A 22 -2.76 -22.15 -6.00
C GLU A 22 -1.87 -20.90 -5.95
N ARG A 23 -0.57 -21.03 -6.25
CA ARG A 23 0.35 -19.88 -6.32
C ARG A 23 -0.07 -18.87 -7.38
N ILE A 24 -0.49 -19.33 -8.55
CA ILE A 24 -0.99 -18.47 -9.63
C ILE A 24 -2.24 -17.73 -9.16
N LEU A 25 -3.19 -18.42 -8.52
CA LEU A 25 -4.41 -17.81 -8.01
C LEU A 25 -4.11 -16.72 -6.96
N ILE A 26 -3.27 -17.03 -5.97
CA ILE A 26 -2.86 -16.08 -4.92
C ILE A 26 -2.18 -14.85 -5.54
N TYR A 27 -1.29 -15.08 -6.51
CA TYR A 27 -0.61 -13.97 -7.19
C TYR A 27 -1.56 -13.09 -8.01
N LYS A 28 -2.59 -13.67 -8.65
CA LYS A 28 -3.64 -12.89 -9.33
C LYS A 28 -4.42 -12.02 -8.35
N GLN A 29 -4.85 -12.58 -7.22
CA GLN A 29 -5.53 -11.83 -6.17
C GLN A 29 -4.67 -10.68 -5.63
N LEU A 30 -3.35 -10.91 -5.51
CA LEU A 30 -2.41 -9.87 -5.11
C LEU A 30 -2.36 -8.71 -6.12
N ILE A 31 -2.38 -9.02 -7.42
CA ILE A 31 -2.42 -8.01 -8.49
C ILE A 31 -3.74 -7.23 -8.45
N GLU A 32 -4.86 -7.93 -8.36
CA GLU A 32 -6.20 -7.33 -8.30
C GLU A 32 -6.32 -6.36 -7.12
N TYR A 33 -5.87 -6.80 -5.93
CA TYR A 33 -5.88 -5.95 -4.74
C TYR A 33 -4.97 -4.72 -4.89
N ARG A 34 -3.78 -4.89 -5.47
CA ARG A 34 -2.88 -3.78 -5.79
C ARG A 34 -3.55 -2.78 -6.73
N ASP A 35 -4.21 -3.26 -7.77
CA ASP A 35 -4.88 -2.40 -8.76
C ASP A 35 -6.09 -1.67 -8.18
N GLU A 36 -6.86 -2.31 -7.31
CA GLU A 36 -7.94 -1.66 -6.55
C GLU A 36 -7.39 -0.50 -5.70
N LEU A 37 -6.33 -0.74 -4.92
CA LEU A 37 -5.70 0.30 -4.11
C LEU A 37 -5.15 1.45 -4.96
N LYS A 38 -4.56 1.13 -6.11
CA LYS A 38 -4.06 2.12 -7.06
C LYS A 38 -5.19 2.99 -7.60
N MET A 39 -6.29 2.39 -8.05
CA MET A 39 -7.46 3.15 -8.54
C MET A 39 -8.02 4.06 -7.45
N ASN A 40 -8.24 3.51 -6.24
CA ASN A 40 -8.73 4.27 -5.09
C ASN A 40 -7.82 5.49 -4.79
N SER A 41 -6.50 5.30 -4.82
CA SER A 41 -5.54 6.40 -4.57
C SER A 41 -5.60 7.49 -5.65
N LYS A 42 -5.86 7.12 -6.90
CA LYS A 42 -5.98 8.07 -8.03
C LYS A 42 -7.29 8.85 -7.99
N GLU A 43 -8.39 8.19 -7.64
CA GLU A 43 -9.67 8.88 -7.43
C GLU A 43 -9.52 9.93 -6.33
N MET A 44 -8.80 9.59 -5.26
CA MET A 44 -8.52 10.52 -4.19
C MET A 44 -7.63 11.70 -4.62
N ASP A 45 -6.61 11.45 -5.44
CA ASP A 45 -5.81 12.52 -6.04
C ASP A 45 -6.69 13.49 -6.84
N TYR A 46 -7.63 12.96 -7.63
CA TYR A 46 -8.54 13.75 -8.43
C TYR A 46 -9.45 14.63 -7.56
N LEU A 47 -9.99 14.06 -6.47
CA LEU A 47 -10.82 14.79 -5.51
C LEU A 47 -10.05 15.94 -4.84
N ILE A 48 -8.87 15.63 -4.28
CA ILE A 48 -7.98 16.61 -3.64
C ILE A 48 -7.63 17.73 -4.62
N HIS A 49 -7.27 17.37 -5.85
CA HIS A 49 -6.92 18.32 -6.89
C HIS A 49 -8.09 19.25 -7.23
N THR A 50 -9.28 18.68 -7.44
CA THR A 50 -10.49 19.43 -7.77
C THR A 50 -10.86 20.39 -6.63
N GLN A 51 -10.74 19.95 -5.38
CA GLN A 51 -10.99 20.80 -4.22
C GLN A 51 -9.97 21.94 -4.11
N ALA A 52 -8.69 21.66 -4.34
CA ALA A 52 -7.63 22.68 -4.37
C ALA A 52 -7.75 23.67 -5.54
N GLN A 53 -8.38 23.30 -6.65
CA GLN A 53 -8.72 24.24 -7.72
C GLN A 53 -9.87 25.16 -7.33
N LYS A 54 -10.87 24.65 -6.60
CA LYS A 54 -12.06 25.41 -6.18
C LYS A 54 -11.81 26.31 -4.97
N ASP A 55 -10.89 25.93 -4.09
CA ASP A 55 -10.64 26.63 -2.82
C ASP A 55 -9.14 26.94 -2.63
N LYS A 56 -8.79 28.23 -2.76
CA LYS A 56 -7.42 28.74 -2.59
C LYS A 56 -6.92 28.59 -1.15
N TYR A 57 -7.80 28.69 -0.15
CA TYR A 57 -7.43 28.49 1.25
C TYR A 57 -7.08 27.02 1.49
N TYR A 58 -7.93 26.10 1.03
CA TYR A 58 -7.65 24.66 1.10
C TYR A 58 -6.34 24.31 0.39
N LYS A 59 -6.11 24.83 -0.84
CA LYS A 59 -4.85 24.63 -1.56
C LYS A 59 -3.63 25.06 -0.77
N ARG A 60 -3.71 26.19 -0.05
CA ARG A 60 -2.63 26.69 0.81
C ARG A 60 -2.45 25.80 2.04
N LEU A 61 -3.54 25.34 2.64
CA LEU A 61 -3.56 24.53 3.85
C LEU A 61 -2.84 23.18 3.66
N ILE A 62 -3.01 22.55 2.49
CA ILE A 62 -2.45 21.23 2.20
C ILE A 62 -1.12 21.27 1.43
N GLY A 63 -0.58 22.46 1.15
CA GLY A 63 0.54 22.65 0.22
C GLY A 63 1.77 21.82 0.61
N ASN A 64 2.23 21.97 1.85
CA ASN A 64 3.41 21.26 2.36
C ASN A 64 3.17 19.75 2.41
N GLN A 65 1.99 19.31 2.86
CA GLN A 65 1.64 17.88 2.90
C GLN A 65 1.62 17.27 1.50
N ARG A 66 1.17 18.02 0.50
CA ARG A 66 1.17 17.57 -0.90
C ARG A 66 2.59 17.41 -1.43
N GLU A 67 3.51 18.31 -1.07
CA GLU A 67 4.92 18.20 -1.43
C GLU A 67 5.56 16.95 -0.83
N ILE A 68 5.34 16.69 0.47
CA ILE A 68 5.80 15.48 1.17
C ILE A 68 5.33 14.21 0.43
N LEU A 69 4.04 14.14 0.09
CA LEU A 69 3.51 12.99 -0.63
C LEU A 69 4.18 12.84 -2.01
N VAL A 70 4.34 13.93 -2.77
CA VAL A 70 5.00 13.89 -4.09
C VAL A 70 6.46 13.43 -3.99
N GLU A 71 7.19 13.84 -2.96
CA GLU A 71 8.55 13.38 -2.73
C GLU A 71 8.61 11.89 -2.41
N TYR A 72 7.68 11.40 -1.58
CA TYR A 72 7.53 9.98 -1.28
C TYR A 72 7.23 9.16 -2.56
N GLU A 73 6.33 9.63 -3.43
CA GLU A 73 6.03 8.97 -4.71
C GLU A 73 7.27 8.89 -5.61
N LYS A 74 8.01 9.99 -5.75
CA LYS A 74 9.25 10.03 -6.55
C LYS A 74 10.31 9.08 -5.98
N ALA A 75 10.48 9.06 -4.67
CA ALA A 75 11.43 8.18 -4.00
C ALA A 75 11.06 6.71 -4.22
N PHE A 76 9.78 6.37 -4.10
CA PHE A 76 9.27 5.03 -4.35
C PHE A 76 9.53 4.59 -5.80
N GLU A 77 9.16 5.42 -6.77
CA GLU A 77 9.37 5.15 -8.20
C GLU A 77 10.85 4.98 -8.57
N LYS A 78 11.76 5.69 -7.89
CA LYS A 78 13.20 5.56 -8.09
C LYS A 78 13.76 4.25 -7.54
N LEU A 79 13.19 3.75 -6.44
CA LEU A 79 13.68 2.58 -5.69
C LEU A 79 12.98 1.28 -6.05
N LYS A 80 11.74 1.33 -6.59
CA LYS A 80 11.01 0.12 -6.98
C LYS A 80 11.85 -0.70 -7.96
N PHE A 81 11.92 -2.01 -7.70
CA PHE A 81 12.73 -2.98 -8.44
C PHE A 81 14.27 -2.92 -8.27
N LYS A 82 14.81 -2.10 -7.35
CA LYS A 82 16.28 -2.00 -7.17
C LYS A 82 16.78 -2.68 -5.90
N GLU A 83 16.41 -2.13 -4.74
CA GLU A 83 16.98 -2.54 -3.45
C GLU A 83 15.90 -2.77 -2.40
N ARG A 84 15.72 -4.03 -1.97
CA ARG A 84 14.69 -4.42 -0.99
C ARG A 84 14.79 -3.63 0.32
N ASN A 85 16.00 -3.48 0.86
CA ASN A 85 16.20 -2.78 2.12
C ASN A 85 15.91 -1.27 2.01
N ALA A 86 16.27 -0.66 0.89
CA ALA A 86 16.04 0.77 0.67
C ALA A 86 14.53 1.08 0.57
N ILE A 87 13.77 0.27 -0.15
CA ILE A 87 12.32 0.47 -0.29
C ILE A 87 11.56 0.18 1.01
N ILE A 88 11.98 -0.82 1.79
CA ILE A 88 11.45 -1.07 3.14
C ILE A 88 11.72 0.13 4.05
N LYS A 89 12.96 0.64 4.06
CA LYS A 89 13.33 1.80 4.86
C LYS A 89 12.53 3.04 4.46
N LEU A 90 12.31 3.27 3.16
CA LEU A 90 11.47 4.35 2.67
C LEU A 90 10.04 4.25 3.21
N ARG A 91 9.42 3.06 3.10
CA ARG A 91 8.07 2.79 3.63
C ARG A 91 8.00 3.05 5.14
N ASP A 92 8.93 2.48 5.91
CA ASP A 92 8.91 2.58 7.37
C ASP A 92 9.15 4.01 7.85
N SER A 93 10.05 4.74 7.18
CA SER A 93 10.32 6.15 7.47
C SER A 93 9.10 7.02 7.22
N PHE A 94 8.40 6.82 6.10
CA PHE A 94 7.18 7.55 5.79
C PHE A 94 6.04 7.20 6.76
N ASN A 95 5.90 5.93 7.16
CA ASN A 95 4.89 5.49 8.12
C ASN A 95 5.08 6.05 9.54
N THR A 96 6.33 6.30 9.91
CA THR A 96 6.74 6.75 11.26
C THR A 96 7.23 8.19 11.28
N GLU A 97 7.02 8.94 10.19
CA GLU A 97 7.47 10.32 10.07
C GLU A 97 6.86 11.16 11.21
N ARG A 98 7.71 11.82 12.00
CA ARG A 98 7.29 12.37 13.30
C ARG A 98 6.16 13.40 13.20
N GLU A 99 6.16 14.20 12.15
CA GLU A 99 5.14 15.24 11.94
C GLU A 99 3.86 14.69 11.30
N HIS A 100 3.95 13.56 10.60
CA HIS A 100 2.84 12.99 9.82
C HIS A 100 2.76 11.46 9.98
N PRO A 101 2.70 10.92 11.21
CA PRO A 101 2.72 9.48 11.40
C PRO A 101 1.44 8.84 10.85
N LEU A 102 1.58 7.70 10.16
CA LEU A 102 0.45 6.98 9.55
C LEU A 102 -0.05 5.82 10.41
N PHE A 103 0.82 5.29 11.28
CA PHE A 103 0.56 4.18 12.19
C PHE A 103 -0.03 2.93 11.50
N LEU A 104 0.39 2.68 10.27
CA LEU A 104 0.04 1.45 9.57
C LEU A 104 0.87 0.29 10.12
N HIS A 105 0.22 -0.84 10.31
CA HIS A 105 0.89 -2.10 10.57
C HIS A 105 1.25 -2.78 9.25
N PHE A 106 2.52 -3.11 9.06
CA PHE A 106 3.01 -3.88 7.92
C PHE A 106 3.54 -5.21 8.43
N ASP A 107 3.03 -6.32 7.91
CA ASP A 107 3.57 -7.64 8.22
C ASP A 107 4.87 -7.85 7.42
N THR A 108 6.00 -7.67 8.10
CA THR A 108 7.34 -7.73 7.51
C THR A 108 8.05 -9.06 7.71
N SER A 109 7.42 -10.02 8.41
CA SER A 109 8.12 -11.15 9.00
C SER A 109 8.75 -12.13 8.00
N ASP A 110 8.51 -11.97 6.69
CA ASP A 110 9.05 -12.93 5.71
C ASP A 110 9.50 -12.36 4.35
N TYR A 111 9.79 -11.06 4.27
CA TYR A 111 10.27 -10.46 3.00
C TYR A 111 11.59 -11.03 2.49
N LYS A 112 12.34 -11.78 3.31
CA LYS A 112 13.58 -12.46 2.90
C LYS A 112 13.32 -13.70 2.04
N ASN A 113 12.19 -14.38 2.25
CA ASN A 113 11.91 -15.68 1.63
C ASN A 113 10.93 -15.61 0.45
N VAL A 114 10.47 -14.41 0.10
CA VAL A 114 9.60 -14.19 -1.08
C VAL A 114 10.43 -13.87 -2.33
N SER A 115 9.92 -14.27 -3.49
CA SER A 115 10.51 -13.91 -4.79
C SER A 115 10.46 -12.40 -5.03
N ASP A 116 11.35 -11.87 -5.87
CA ASP A 116 11.35 -10.43 -6.19
C ASP A 116 10.01 -9.99 -6.81
N THR A 117 9.39 -10.84 -7.61
CA THR A 117 8.07 -10.56 -8.20
C THR A 117 7.01 -10.34 -7.13
N VAL A 118 6.91 -11.24 -6.14
CA VAL A 118 5.93 -11.11 -5.04
C VAL A 118 6.30 -9.94 -4.14
N PHE A 119 7.58 -9.80 -3.79
CA PHE A 119 8.09 -8.69 -2.99
C PHE A 119 7.71 -7.33 -3.58
N ASN A 120 7.97 -7.13 -4.88
CA ASN A 120 7.69 -5.86 -5.54
C ASN A 120 6.18 -5.55 -5.54
N ARG A 121 5.32 -6.56 -5.67
CA ARG A 121 3.85 -6.37 -5.58
C ARG A 121 3.41 -6.01 -4.16
N LEU A 122 3.97 -6.65 -3.14
CA LEU A 122 3.72 -6.28 -1.75
C LEU A 122 4.16 -4.85 -1.45
N MET A 123 5.30 -4.40 -2.00
CA MET A 123 5.76 -3.02 -1.86
C MET A 123 4.87 -2.01 -2.57
N GLU A 124 4.33 -2.34 -3.74
CA GLU A 124 3.31 -1.51 -4.38
C GLU A 124 2.05 -1.40 -3.51
N ILE A 125 1.58 -2.50 -2.91
CA ILE A 125 0.43 -2.50 -2.00
C ILE A 125 0.67 -1.61 -0.78
N ASP A 126 1.80 -1.78 -0.10
CA ASP A 126 2.16 -0.99 1.08
C ASP A 126 2.29 0.50 0.76
N PHE A 127 2.85 0.81 -0.42
CA PHE A 127 2.92 2.17 -0.93
C PHE A 127 1.53 2.77 -1.11
N TYR A 128 0.61 2.08 -1.79
CA TYR A 128 -0.75 2.62 -1.99
C TYR A 128 -1.54 2.71 -0.67
N LYS A 129 -1.35 1.78 0.27
CA LYS A 129 -1.91 1.89 1.63
C LYS A 129 -1.41 3.13 2.34
N SER A 130 -0.10 3.37 2.31
CA SER A 130 0.53 4.56 2.92
C SER A 130 0.04 5.85 2.29
N LYS A 131 0.03 5.91 0.95
CA LYS A 131 -0.50 7.04 0.18
C LYS A 131 -1.94 7.34 0.55
N ARG A 132 -2.81 6.33 0.53
CA ARG A 132 -4.24 6.47 0.86
C ARG A 132 -4.42 7.00 2.28
N ARG A 133 -3.71 6.42 3.24
CA ARG A 133 -3.76 6.85 4.64
C ARG A 133 -3.31 8.30 4.82
N PHE A 134 -2.23 8.69 4.15
CA PHE A 134 -1.72 10.06 4.19
C PHE A 134 -2.71 11.05 3.58
N GLN A 135 -3.24 10.72 2.41
CA GLN A 135 -4.29 11.50 1.74
C GLN A 135 -5.52 11.66 2.65
N ASP A 136 -6.02 10.59 3.27
CA ASP A 136 -7.17 10.62 4.17
C ASP A 136 -6.93 11.49 5.41
N MET A 137 -5.76 11.35 6.05
CA MET A 137 -5.47 12.04 7.30
C MET A 137 -5.09 13.52 7.11
N TYR A 138 -4.34 13.82 6.06
CA TYR A 138 -3.62 15.10 5.95
C TYR A 138 -4.03 15.95 4.75
N LEU A 139 -4.59 15.35 3.70
CA LEU A 139 -5.00 16.08 2.51
C LEU A 139 -6.53 16.26 2.47
N LEU A 140 -7.30 15.23 2.79
CA LEU A 140 -8.76 15.30 2.92
C LEU A 140 -9.15 15.76 4.33
N LYS A 141 -8.83 17.01 4.69
CA LYS A 141 -9.44 17.60 5.88
C LYS A 141 -10.95 17.74 5.64
N ARG A 142 -11.74 16.89 6.32
CA ARG A 142 -13.17 17.11 6.48
C ARG A 142 -13.32 18.49 7.11
N ARG A 143 -14.02 19.41 6.43
CA ARG A 143 -14.53 20.59 7.14
C ARG A 143 -15.48 20.02 8.19
N ASP A 144 -15.16 20.20 9.46
CA ASP A 144 -16.21 20.08 10.47
C ASP A 144 -17.36 21.00 10.03
N PRO A 145 -18.62 20.54 10.09
CA PRO A 145 -19.74 21.41 9.81
C PRO A 145 -19.70 22.55 10.84
N ILE A 146 -19.53 23.78 10.35
CA ILE A 146 -19.72 25.02 11.11
C ILE A 146 -21.23 25.20 11.33
#